data_AF-A0A369IA28-F1
#
_entry.id   AF-A0A369IA28-F1
#
_cell.length_a   1.000
_cell.length_b   1.000
_cell.length_c   1.000
_cell.angle_alpha   90.00
_cell.angle_beta   90.00
_cell.angle_gamma   90.00
#
_symmetry.space_group_name_H-M   'P 1'
#
loop_
_entity.id
_entity.type
_entity.pdbx_description
1 polymer ?
#
loop_
_entity_poly.entity_id
_entity_poly.type
_entity_poly.pdbx_seq_one_letter_code
_entity_poly.pdbx_strand_id
1 'polypeptide(L)'
;MAQCRDKNVAPETLQPLVGKWRLVAYERIENGNKVWKEADPQSPSFLFFRFDGVVLDSKELPLCCPPNALNINGKEFTIIPKSALPENPTCAYVDCIGCALWEIKLTEDTFILDDCGISLKREYVRVP
;
A
#
# COMPACT_ATOMS: atom_id res chain seq x y z
N MET A 1 3.55 -35.46 14.81
CA MET A 1 2.78 -34.25 14.44
C MET A 1 3.78 -33.14 14.12
N ALA A 2 4.17 -33.00 12.85
CA ALA A 2 5.11 -31.97 12.44
C ALA A 2 4.37 -30.63 12.34
N GLN A 3 4.70 -29.68 13.22
CA GLN A 3 4.27 -28.29 13.08
C GLN A 3 4.98 -27.68 11.87
N CYS A 4 4.29 -27.61 10.72
CA CYS A 4 4.69 -26.70 9.65
C CYS A 4 4.40 -25.28 10.14
N ARG A 5 5.35 -24.66 10.85
CA ARG A 5 5.30 -23.22 11.08
C ARG A 5 5.67 -22.57 9.75
N ASP A 6 4.66 -22.24 8.95
CA ASP A 6 4.83 -21.40 7.77
C ASP A 6 5.59 -20.14 8.20
N LYS A 7 6.79 -19.93 7.65
CA LYS A 7 7.64 -18.78 7.97
C LYS A 7 7.07 -17.45 7.43
N ASN A 8 5.95 -17.53 6.72
CA ASN A 8 5.33 -16.45 5.96
C ASN A 8 3.95 -16.03 6.53
N VAL A 9 3.74 -16.22 7.83
CA VAL A 9 2.52 -15.72 8.49
C VAL A 9 2.68 -14.24 8.81
N ALA A 10 1.76 -13.41 8.33
CA ALA A 10 1.70 -12.00 8.69
C ALA A 10 1.31 -11.84 10.17
N PRO A 11 1.85 -10.84 10.89
CA PRO A 11 1.37 -10.49 12.22
C PRO A 11 -0.10 -10.08 12.21
N GLU A 12 -0.82 -10.28 13.32
CA GLU A 12 -2.26 -9.98 13.42
C GLU A 12 -2.61 -8.54 13.02
N THR A 13 -1.72 -7.58 13.30
CA THR A 13 -1.87 -6.18 12.90
C THR A 13 -1.85 -5.95 11.39
N LEU A 14 -1.12 -6.79 10.66
CA LEU A 14 -0.94 -6.67 9.21
C LEU A 14 -1.87 -7.60 8.43
N GLN A 15 -2.26 -8.74 9.00
CA GLN A 15 -3.07 -9.76 8.32
C GLN A 15 -4.27 -9.20 7.56
N PRO A 16 -5.08 -8.27 8.12
CA PRO A 16 -6.22 -7.72 7.39
C PRO A 16 -5.79 -6.90 6.17
N LEU A 17 -4.61 -6.29 6.16
CA LEU A 17 -4.12 -5.49 5.03
C LEU A 17 -3.49 -6.36 3.93
N VAL A 18 -3.01 -7.56 4.24
CA VAL A 18 -2.34 -8.44 3.27
C VAL A 18 -3.28 -8.75 2.10
N GLY A 19 -2.75 -8.65 0.87
CA GLY A 19 -3.48 -8.96 -0.35
C GLY A 19 -3.41 -7.86 -1.40
N LYS A 20 -4.27 -7.99 -2.42
CA LYS A 20 -4.37 -7.09 -3.56
C LYS A 20 -5.49 -6.08 -3.35
N TRP A 21 -5.22 -4.84 -3.71
CA TRP A 21 -6.11 -3.71 -3.51
C TRP A 21 -6.18 -2.87 -4.77
N ARG A 22 -7.39 -2.49 -5.17
CA ARG A 22 -7.64 -1.68 -6.37
C ARG A 22 -7.99 -0.26 -5.97
N LEU A 23 -7.33 0.73 -6.57
CA LEU A 23 -7.68 2.14 -6.42
C LEU A 23 -9.10 2.37 -6.96
N VAL A 24 -9.97 2.97 -6.15
CA VAL A 24 -11.35 3.29 -6.54
C VAL A 24 -11.64 4.77 -6.50
N ALA A 25 -10.94 5.53 -5.65
CA ALA A 25 -11.11 6.96 -5.56
C ALA A 25 -9.82 7.64 -5.06
N TYR A 26 -9.69 8.93 -5.35
CA TYR A 26 -8.60 9.76 -4.87
C TYR A 26 -9.08 11.18 -4.60
N GLU A 27 -8.44 11.85 -3.65
CA GLU A 27 -8.63 13.27 -3.42
C GLU A 27 -7.96 14.08 -4.55
N ARG A 28 -8.63 15.14 -5.00
CA ARG A 28 -8.08 16.15 -5.91
C ARG A 28 -8.45 17.54 -5.41
N ILE A 29 -7.66 18.55 -5.77
CA ILE A 29 -8.02 19.95 -5.56
C ILE A 29 -8.80 20.45 -6.78
N GLU A 30 -10.03 20.87 -6.57
CA GLU A 30 -10.88 21.53 -7.56
C GLU A 30 -11.39 22.85 -7.00
N ASN A 31 -11.12 23.95 -7.70
CA ASN A 31 -11.48 25.31 -7.26
C ASN A 31 -11.02 25.64 -5.82
N GLY A 32 -9.86 25.14 -5.40
CA GLY A 32 -9.29 25.36 -4.06
C GLY A 32 -9.85 24.44 -2.96
N ASN A 33 -10.81 23.57 -3.27
CA ASN A 33 -11.40 22.62 -2.33
C ASN A 33 -10.90 21.20 -2.59
N LYS A 34 -10.71 20.42 -1.54
CA LYS A 34 -10.45 18.98 -1.65
C LYS A 34 -11.76 18.27 -1.96
N VAL A 35 -11.80 17.54 -3.08
CA VAL A 35 -12.93 16.73 -3.51
C VAL A 35 -12.46 15.31 -3.79
N TRP A 36 -13.32 14.33 -3.55
CA TRP A 36 -13.08 12.94 -3.94
C TRP A 36 -13.52 12.72 -5.38
N LYS A 37 -12.69 12.02 -6.15
CA LYS A 37 -12.97 11.63 -7.52
C LYS A 37 -12.78 10.14 -7.71
N GLU A 38 -13.69 9.51 -8.44
CA GLU A 38 -13.60 8.10 -8.81
C GLU A 38 -12.41 7.87 -9.75
N ALA A 39 -11.72 6.75 -9.53
CA ALA A 39 -10.68 6.26 -10.42
C ALA A 39 -11.30 5.69 -11.70
N ASP A 40 -10.61 5.84 -12.83
CA ASP A 40 -11.08 5.32 -14.10
C ASP A 40 -11.11 3.77 -14.07
N PRO A 41 -12.29 3.13 -14.19
CA PRO A 41 -12.39 1.68 -14.18
C PRO A 41 -11.70 1.01 -15.38
N GLN A 42 -11.43 1.75 -16.47
CA GLN A 42 -10.75 1.24 -17.66
C GLN A 42 -9.22 1.20 -17.50
N SER A 43 -8.66 1.91 -16.51
CA SER A 43 -7.23 1.93 -16.22
C SER A 43 -6.97 1.64 -14.74
N PRO A 44 -7.27 0.41 -14.26
CA PRO A 44 -7.19 0.09 -12.86
C PRO A 44 -5.74 0.12 -12.36
N SER A 45 -5.52 0.80 -11.25
CA SER A 45 -4.26 0.79 -10.50
C SER A 45 -4.43 -0.09 -9.26
N PHE A 46 -3.40 -0.89 -8.98
CA PHE A 46 -3.38 -1.81 -7.86
C PHE A 46 -2.15 -1.61 -6.97
N LEU A 47 -2.36 -1.88 -5.68
CA LEU A 47 -1.30 -2.10 -4.70
C LEU A 47 -1.42 -3.51 -4.12
N PHE A 48 -0.28 -4.11 -3.81
CA PHE A 48 -0.23 -5.39 -3.12
C PHE A 48 0.56 -5.24 -1.83
N PHE A 49 -0.03 -5.70 -0.73
CA PHE A 49 0.66 -5.80 0.56
C PHE A 49 1.05 -7.25 0.80
N ARG A 50 2.35 -7.50 0.89
CA ARG A 50 2.88 -8.81 1.27
C ARG A 50 2.75 -9.04 2.76
N PHE A 51 2.89 -10.30 3.18
CA PHE A 51 2.83 -10.72 4.58
C PHE A 51 3.91 -10.12 5.50
N ASP A 52 4.95 -9.51 4.92
CA ASP A 52 6.04 -8.81 5.60
C ASP A 52 5.91 -7.27 5.50
N GLY A 53 4.78 -6.79 4.99
CA GLY A 53 4.41 -5.38 4.86
C GLY A 53 4.99 -4.67 3.63
N VAL A 54 5.79 -5.37 2.82
CA VAL A 54 6.29 -4.83 1.56
C VAL A 54 5.10 -4.47 0.66
N VAL A 55 5.15 -3.26 0.11
CA VAL A 55 4.16 -2.75 -0.84
C VAL A 55 4.71 -2.92 -2.26
N LEU A 56 3.90 -3.52 -3.13
CA LEU A 56 4.21 -3.69 -4.55
C LEU A 56 3.18 -2.95 -5.42
N ASP A 57 3.63 -2.55 -6.60
CA ASP A 57 2.81 -1.91 -7.63
C ASP A 57 1.97 -2.92 -8.43
N SER A 58 1.27 -2.43 -9.45
CA SER A 58 0.41 -3.24 -10.31
C SER A 58 1.14 -4.32 -11.13
N LYS A 59 2.47 -4.25 -11.22
CA LYS A 59 3.34 -5.24 -11.85
C LYS A 59 4.01 -6.16 -10.83
N GLU A 60 3.58 -6.11 -9.57
CA GLU A 60 4.17 -6.85 -8.45
C GLU A 60 5.66 -6.49 -8.21
N LEU A 61 6.05 -5.28 -8.60
CA LEU A 61 7.40 -4.75 -8.36
C LEU A 61 7.39 -3.79 -7.16
N PRO A 62 8.49 -3.69 -6.40
CA PRO A 62 8.60 -2.72 -5.32
C PRO A 62 8.40 -1.29 -5.83
N LEU A 63 7.78 -0.46 -4.99
CA LEU A 63 7.71 0.99 -5.23
C LEU A 63 9.11 1.61 -5.18
N CYS A 64 9.33 2.69 -5.93
CA CYS A 64 10.63 3.36 -5.98
C CYS A 64 11.01 4.07 -4.68
N CYS A 65 10.02 4.61 -3.98
CA CYS A 65 10.18 5.21 -2.66
C CYS A 65 9.17 4.58 -1.69
N PRO A 66 9.40 3.31 -1.28
CA PRO A 66 8.47 2.61 -0.43
C PRO A 66 8.53 3.16 1.01
N PRO A 67 7.46 2.99 1.80
CA PRO A 67 7.51 3.27 3.23
C PRO A 67 8.42 2.28 3.96
N ASN A 68 8.94 2.70 5.11
CA ASN A 68 9.65 1.83 6.05
C ASN A 68 8.71 1.26 7.13
N ALA A 69 7.58 1.91 7.35
CA ALA A 69 6.57 1.51 8.31
C ALA A 69 5.16 1.86 7.84
N LEU A 70 4.18 1.14 8.37
CA LEU A 70 2.76 1.36 8.16
C LEU A 70 2.11 1.66 9.52
N ASN A 71 1.30 2.70 9.60
CA ASN A 71 0.40 2.92 10.72
C ASN A 71 -1.01 2.48 10.31
N ILE A 72 -1.44 1.31 10.80
CA ILE A 72 -2.72 0.71 10.45
C ILE A 72 -3.69 0.95 11.60
N ASN A 73 -4.66 1.85 11.43
CA ASN A 73 -5.64 2.21 12.46
C ASN A 73 -5.01 2.60 13.82
N GLY A 74 -3.89 3.33 13.80
CA GLY A 74 -3.17 3.74 15.01
C GLY A 74 -2.17 2.71 15.55
N LYS A 75 -2.00 1.57 14.88
CA LYS A 75 -1.00 0.55 15.23
C LYS A 75 0.14 0.55 14.22
N GLU A 76 1.34 0.85 14.70
CA GLU A 76 2.54 0.85 13.86
C GLU A 76 3.03 -0.57 13.56
N PHE A 77 3.45 -0.77 12.32
CA PHE A 77 4.09 -1.97 11.82
C PHE A 77 5.33 -1.60 11.02
N THR A 78 6.52 -2.00 11.49
CA THR A 78 7.78 -1.83 10.76
C THR A 78 7.91 -2.86 9.65
N ILE A 79 8.16 -2.40 8.43
CA ILE A 79 8.33 -3.26 7.26
C ILE A 79 9.76 -3.81 7.29
N ILE A 80 9.87 -5.14 7.31
CA ILE A 80 11.15 -5.84 7.20
C ILE A 80 10.99 -6.94 6.15
N PRO A 81 11.52 -6.74 4.92
CA PRO A 81 11.41 -7.74 3.87
C PRO A 81 11.99 -9.09 4.32
N LYS A 82 11.17 -10.13 4.24
CA LYS A 82 11.55 -11.52 4.59
C LYS A 82 11.97 -12.35 3.38
N SER A 83 11.86 -11.79 2.18
CA SER A 83 12.39 -12.37 0.94
C SER A 83 12.97 -11.28 0.05
N ALA A 84 13.83 -11.68 -0.89
CA ALA A 84 14.45 -10.75 -1.83
C ALA A 84 13.39 -10.01 -2.66
N LEU A 85 13.65 -8.74 -2.93
CA LEU A 85 12.82 -7.91 -3.76
C LEU A 85 13.44 -7.81 -5.16
N PRO A 86 12.66 -8.02 -6.24
CA PRO A 86 13.16 -7.78 -7.58
C PRO A 86 13.45 -6.28 -7.75
N GLU A 87 14.41 -5.95 -8.59
CA GLU A 87 14.66 -4.56 -8.96
C GLU A 87 13.50 -4.05 -9.83
N ASN A 88 13.01 -2.84 -9.53
CA ASN A 88 12.06 -2.15 -10.40
C ASN A 88 12.83 -1.21 -11.33
N PRO A 89 13.00 -1.55 -12.62
CA PRO A 89 13.83 -0.77 -13.54
C PRO A 89 13.28 0.64 -13.78
N THR A 90 11.99 0.86 -13.53
CA THR A 90 11.37 2.18 -13.63
C THR A 90 11.99 3.16 -12.64
N CYS A 91 12.46 2.66 -11.50
CA CYS A 91 13.01 3.49 -10.43
C CYS A 91 14.35 4.12 -10.77
N ALA A 92 15.07 3.60 -11.77
CA ALA A 92 16.27 4.26 -12.29
C ALA A 92 15.98 5.62 -12.96
N TYR A 93 14.71 5.88 -13.33
CA TYR A 93 14.28 7.08 -14.04
C TYR A 93 13.37 7.99 -13.22
N VAL A 94 13.11 7.64 -11.95
CA VAL A 94 12.18 8.37 -11.10
C VAL A 94 12.94 9.04 -9.96
N ASP A 95 12.89 10.37 -9.92
CA ASP A 95 13.28 11.15 -8.75
C ASP A 95 12.07 11.28 -7.83
N CYS A 96 11.94 10.39 -6.85
CA CYS A 96 10.81 10.37 -5.93
C CYS A 96 11.18 10.85 -4.53
N ILE A 97 10.21 11.49 -3.87
CA ILE A 97 10.26 11.81 -2.45
C ILE A 97 9.36 10.81 -1.73
N GLY A 98 9.98 9.94 -0.94
CA GLY A 98 9.28 8.93 -0.13
C GLY A 98 8.71 9.49 1.16
N CYS A 99 7.66 8.84 1.65
CA CYS A 99 7.15 9.02 3.00
C CYS A 99 7.46 7.74 3.80
N ALA A 100 8.28 7.87 4.85
CA ALA A 100 8.76 6.72 5.60
C ALA A 100 7.66 5.99 6.38
N LEU A 101 6.58 6.69 6.74
CA LEU A 101 5.44 6.15 7.50
C LEU A 101 4.14 6.41 6.75
N TRP A 102 3.50 5.37 6.24
CA TRP A 102 2.18 5.51 5.63
C TRP A 102 1.06 5.37 6.66
N GLU A 103 0.13 6.31 6.62
CA GLU A 103 -1.07 6.28 7.45
C GLU A 103 -2.19 5.56 6.69
N ILE A 104 -2.66 4.45 7.26
CA ILE A 104 -3.66 3.56 6.67
C ILE A 104 -4.86 3.49 7.60
N LYS A 105 -5.99 4.02 7.11
CA LYS A 105 -7.30 3.82 7.73
C LYS A 105 -7.96 2.62 7.06
N LEU A 106 -7.88 1.47 7.71
CA LEU A 106 -8.35 0.19 7.19
C LEU A 106 -9.74 -0.13 7.75
N THR A 107 -10.68 -0.44 6.87
CA THR A 107 -11.94 -1.10 7.19
C THR A 107 -11.89 -2.54 6.64
N GLU A 108 -12.99 -3.29 6.68
CA GLU A 108 -13.01 -4.71 6.26
C GLU A 108 -12.47 -4.90 4.82
N ASP A 109 -13.08 -4.20 3.87
CA ASP A 109 -12.79 -4.34 2.44
C ASP A 109 -12.29 -3.05 1.77
N THR A 110 -12.10 -1.98 2.53
CA THR A 110 -11.53 -0.73 1.99
C THR A 110 -10.43 -0.18 2.87
N PHE A 111 -9.49 0.56 2.29
CA PHE A 111 -8.62 1.43 3.06
C PHE A 111 -8.41 2.78 2.40
N ILE A 112 -8.12 3.77 3.24
CA ILE A 112 -7.64 5.08 2.80
C ILE A 112 -6.17 5.20 3.16
N LEU A 113 -5.36 5.58 2.18
CA LEU A 113 -3.92 5.82 2.31
C LEU A 113 -3.62 7.32 2.30
N ASP A 114 -2.80 7.74 3.25
CA ASP A 114 -2.17 9.06 3.34
C ASP A 114 -0.65 8.88 3.48
N ASP A 115 0.11 9.44 2.55
CA ASP A 115 1.57 9.35 2.46
C ASP A 115 2.23 10.66 2.91
N CYS A 116 2.06 10.99 4.19
CA CYS A 116 2.59 12.21 4.81
C CYS A 116 2.05 13.50 4.15
N GLY A 117 0.91 13.44 3.47
CA GLY A 117 0.42 14.55 2.65
C GLY A 117 1.30 14.92 1.45
N ILE A 118 2.26 14.08 1.06
CA ILE A 118 3.05 14.26 -0.19
C ILE A 118 2.11 14.14 -1.38
N SER A 119 1.23 13.13 -1.35
CA SER A 119 0.12 13.00 -2.28
C SER A 119 -1.19 13.31 -1.56
N LEU A 120 -2.23 13.52 -2.37
CA LEU A 120 -3.60 13.52 -1.87
C LEU A 120 -4.03 12.09 -1.52
N LYS A 121 -5.02 11.97 -0.63
CA LYS A 121 -5.47 10.67 -0.13
C LYS A 121 -6.04 9.81 -1.24
N ARG A 122 -5.86 8.50 -1.09
CA ARG A 122 -6.33 7.50 -2.05
C ARG A 122 -7.13 6.43 -1.34
N GLU A 123 -8.23 6.02 -1.92
CA GLU A 123 -9.09 4.96 -1.43
C GLU A 123 -8.95 3.73 -2.31
N TYR A 124 -8.78 2.58 -1.66
CA TYR A 124 -8.64 1.30 -2.31
C TYR A 124 -9.67 0.32 -1.76
N VAL A 125 -10.10 -0.62 -2.61
CA VAL A 125 -10.96 -1.75 -2.23
C VAL A 125 -10.22 -3.06 -2.42
N ARG A 126 -10.50 -4.03 -1.56
CA ARG A 126 -9.92 -5.37 -1.65
C ARG A 126 -10.34 -6.02 -2.96
N VAL A 127 -9.38 -6.66 -3.62
CA VAL A 127 -9.67 -7.55 -4.75
C VAL A 127 -9.84 -8.97 -4.19
N PRO A 128 -10.97 -9.65 -4.47
CA PRO A 128 -11.21 -11.03 -4.08
C PRO A 128 -10.17 -12.01 -4.62
#